data_AF-A0A670JNJ5-F1
#
_entry.id   AF-A0A670JNJ5-F1
#
_cell.length_a   1.000
_cell.length_b   1.000
_cell.length_c   1.000
_cell.angle_alpha   90.00
_cell.angle_beta   90.00
_cell.angle_gamma   90.00
#
_symmetry.space_group_name_H-M   'P 1'
#
loop_
_entity.id
_entity.type
_entity.pdbx_description
1 polymer ?
#
loop_
_entity_poly.entity_id
_entity_poly.type
_entity_poly.pdbx_seq_one_letter_code
_entity_poly.pdbx_strand_id
1 'polypeptide(L)'
;MLLLLLVPRPSDWVAQARHGFPTCRPRGDPRPRFVFPPGEAACLAGEREQAAAGGRRERRRSNPSPSSSSPSASSASDMESFLGGRKAALQDHVQRNQEVHVVMGNEACDLDSMVSALALAYFFAKTAPDSKAAFIPVLNIPRSEFPLRTESTFLLKEQRIVESSLVFRDEIDLATLKQAGLLSLTLVDHHVLPSGDAGLEEAVVEVIDHRPLERERGPPCRVTAEPVGSCTTLVTEKILQSPGQVLDRQTAALLHGTIVLDCVNMSPEAGKVTPKDTHYASLLESKFPDLPSRSVIFEALQRAKFDVSGLTTDQMLRKDLKALSGENAVIALSAVYMNLQAFLRRPGLEQELSAFCRQRSYDALLAMTISFNEQNVPFRQLAVYSQNPELQAAVCRALETSSSPSLSLSPLESPYATVRAYHQGNTTASRKKVLPLVRDFLREWDRLAPAAMQPEVTAPCDKTRPEPRGTEACERERGAGGPRKDPAKPHRLGDDLAADDDTPLPPTPMNSLVDECPLDRGPPQTVGRSRLRKVQPHRRGSLLRGRRTGEEVMLDGLLFEPGEIL
;
A
#
# COMPACT_ATOMS: atom_id res chain seq x y z
N MET A 1 18.07 -37.94 -6.75
CA MET A 1 16.83 -38.63 -6.31
C MET A 1 15.71 -37.61 -6.29
N LEU A 2 14.56 -37.90 -6.89
CA LEU A 2 13.41 -37.00 -6.90
C LEU A 2 12.78 -36.87 -5.51
N LEU A 3 12.28 -35.68 -5.19
CA LEU A 3 11.06 -35.54 -4.39
C LEU A 3 10.19 -34.44 -5.03
N LEU A 4 8.99 -34.81 -5.46
CA LEU A 4 7.97 -33.82 -5.85
C LEU A 4 7.37 -33.19 -4.60
N LEU A 5 7.23 -31.86 -4.58
CA LEU A 5 6.37 -31.16 -3.63
C LEU A 5 5.29 -30.39 -4.41
N LEU A 6 4.10 -30.97 -4.42
CA LEU A 6 2.87 -30.33 -4.91
C LEU A 6 2.34 -29.39 -3.82
N VAL A 7 2.12 -28.12 -4.19
CA VAL A 7 1.38 -27.17 -3.35
C VAL A 7 -0.10 -27.59 -3.32
N PRO A 8 -0.73 -27.78 -2.14
CA PRO A 8 -2.14 -28.16 -2.06
C PRO A 8 -3.06 -26.97 -2.40
N ARG A 9 -4.14 -27.24 -3.14
CA ARG A 9 -5.23 -26.27 -3.37
C ARG A 9 -6.27 -26.35 -2.24
N PRO A 10 -6.89 -25.25 -1.82
CA PRO A 10 -7.91 -25.25 -0.77
C PRO A 10 -9.32 -25.52 -1.34
N SER A 11 -9.80 -26.74 -1.20
CA SER A 11 -11.22 -27.10 -1.33
C SER A 11 -11.49 -28.41 -0.59
N ASP A 12 -12.67 -28.50 0.04
CA ASP A 12 -13.28 -29.66 0.74
C ASP A 12 -13.24 -29.65 2.28
N TRP A 13 -14.10 -28.81 2.88
CA TRP A 13 -14.55 -28.94 4.27
C TRP A 13 -16.08 -28.77 4.38
N VAL A 14 -16.84 -29.79 3.99
CA VAL A 14 -18.26 -29.93 4.34
C VAL A 14 -18.57 -31.39 4.73
N ALA A 15 -19.27 -31.54 5.86
CA ALA A 15 -19.93 -32.74 6.36
C ALA A 15 -19.06 -33.95 6.81
N GLN A 16 -18.88 -34.06 8.13
CA GLN A 16 -19.34 -35.26 8.85
C GLN A 16 -19.54 -35.01 10.36
N ALA A 17 -20.80 -34.97 10.79
CA ALA A 17 -21.21 -35.17 12.18
C ALA A 17 -22.57 -35.88 12.18
N ARG A 18 -22.56 -37.20 12.43
CA ARG A 18 -23.75 -38.03 12.66
C ARG A 18 -23.62 -38.68 14.02
N HIS A 19 -24.46 -38.30 14.99
CA HIS A 19 -24.87 -39.00 16.22
C HIS A 19 -25.60 -37.94 17.08
N GLY A 20 -26.79 -38.13 17.64
CA GLY A 20 -27.85 -39.13 17.48
C GLY A 20 -29.12 -38.60 18.16
N PHE A 21 -30.32 -38.99 17.68
CA PHE A 21 -31.59 -38.58 18.31
C PHE A 21 -31.80 -39.29 19.66
N PRO A 22 -32.62 -38.71 20.55
CA PRO A 22 -33.95 -39.29 20.71
C PRO A 22 -35.11 -38.30 20.49
N THR A 23 -36.29 -38.88 20.28
CA THR A 23 -37.51 -38.24 19.78
C THR A 23 -38.45 -37.74 20.88
N CYS A 24 -39.10 -36.59 20.66
CA CYS A 24 -40.46 -36.31 21.15
C CYS A 24 -41.22 -35.44 20.12
N ARG A 25 -42.51 -35.71 19.91
CA ARG A 25 -43.42 -35.00 18.97
C ARG A 25 -44.60 -34.34 19.74
N PRO A 26 -45.39 -33.43 19.12
CA PRO A 26 -45.75 -32.16 19.74
C PRO A 26 -47.22 -32.01 20.15
N ARG A 27 -47.58 -30.82 20.68
CA ARG A 27 -48.95 -30.29 20.75
C ARG A 27 -48.97 -28.78 20.42
N GLY A 28 -49.98 -28.32 19.67
CA GLY A 28 -50.50 -26.94 19.70
C GLY A 28 -50.00 -25.94 18.66
N ASP A 29 -50.72 -25.85 17.52
CA ASP A 29 -50.88 -24.62 16.70
C ASP A 29 -52.01 -23.75 17.38
N PRO A 30 -52.23 -22.44 17.10
CA PRO A 30 -52.53 -21.92 15.76
C PRO A 30 -51.90 -20.56 15.34
N ARG A 31 -51.81 -20.35 14.03
CA ARG A 31 -51.44 -19.09 13.34
C ARG A 31 -52.62 -18.12 13.14
N PRO A 32 -52.35 -16.91 12.59
CA PRO A 32 -52.91 -16.54 11.26
C PRO A 32 -51.79 -16.07 10.30
N ARG A 33 -51.66 -16.59 9.06
CA ARG A 33 -52.46 -16.36 7.83
C ARG A 33 -52.38 -14.93 7.25
N PHE A 34 -51.59 -14.77 6.19
CA PHE A 34 -51.83 -13.84 5.09
C PHE A 34 -51.64 -14.60 3.75
N VAL A 35 -52.31 -14.12 2.69
CA VAL A 35 -52.51 -14.84 1.41
C VAL A 35 -51.94 -14.01 0.26
N PHE A 36 -51.26 -14.66 -0.68
CA PHE A 36 -51.00 -14.17 -2.03
C PHE A 36 -51.56 -15.15 -3.07
N PRO A 37 -52.14 -14.68 -4.19
CA PRO A 37 -52.68 -15.54 -5.25
C PRO A 37 -51.59 -16.04 -6.24
N PRO A 38 -51.89 -17.05 -7.08
CA PRO A 38 -50.87 -17.91 -7.70
C PRO A 38 -50.76 -17.82 -9.23
N GLY A 39 -49.76 -18.55 -9.76
CA GLY A 39 -49.60 -18.91 -11.18
C GLY A 39 -48.14 -18.82 -11.61
N GLU A 40 -47.53 -19.78 -12.30
CA GLU A 40 -47.88 -21.18 -12.58
C GLU A 40 -46.57 -21.91 -12.98
N ALA A 41 -46.51 -23.25 -13.00
CA ALA A 41 -45.23 -23.97 -13.15
C ALA A 41 -45.23 -25.03 -14.26
N ALA A 42 -44.20 -25.01 -15.10
CA ALA A 42 -43.60 -26.13 -15.85
C ALA A 42 -42.23 -25.66 -16.40
N CYS A 43 -41.06 -26.28 -16.20
CA CYS A 43 -40.65 -27.68 -16.40
C CYS A 43 -40.71 -28.12 -17.87
N LEU A 44 -39.56 -28.17 -18.57
CA LEU A 44 -38.81 -29.42 -18.83
C LEU A 44 -37.53 -29.16 -19.67
N ALA A 45 -36.65 -30.17 -19.74
CA ALA A 45 -35.35 -30.13 -20.43
C ALA A 45 -35.26 -31.17 -21.56
N GLY A 46 -34.24 -31.05 -22.42
CA GLY A 46 -33.86 -31.96 -23.52
C GLY A 46 -33.06 -31.18 -24.59
N GLU A 47 -31.78 -31.44 -24.86
CA GLU A 47 -31.25 -32.47 -25.78
C GLU A 47 -31.63 -32.25 -27.26
N ARG A 48 -30.81 -32.47 -28.30
CA ARG A 48 -29.34 -32.63 -28.49
C ARG A 48 -29.05 -32.54 -30.02
N GLU A 49 -27.79 -32.29 -30.39
CA GLU A 49 -27.08 -32.73 -31.63
C GLU A 49 -27.49 -32.31 -33.08
N GLN A 50 -26.54 -31.57 -33.70
CA GLN A 50 -25.83 -31.86 -34.97
C GLN A 50 -26.45 -31.76 -36.40
N ALA A 51 -25.54 -31.41 -37.33
CA ALA A 51 -25.43 -31.81 -38.76
C ALA A 51 -26.01 -30.92 -39.90
N ALA A 52 -25.17 -29.97 -40.33
CA ALA A 52 -24.54 -29.88 -41.67
C ALA A 52 -25.31 -29.78 -43.02
N ALA A 53 -24.70 -28.95 -43.88
CA ALA A 53 -24.57 -29.03 -45.36
C ALA A 53 -25.63 -28.41 -46.31
N GLY A 54 -25.12 -27.90 -47.45
CA GLY A 54 -25.88 -27.54 -48.65
C GLY A 54 -26.08 -26.03 -48.85
N GLY A 55 -25.51 -25.45 -49.92
CA GLY A 55 -25.70 -24.03 -50.23
C GLY A 55 -25.75 -23.75 -51.73
N ARG A 56 -26.01 -22.48 -52.11
CA ARG A 56 -25.64 -21.95 -53.44
C ARG A 56 -25.58 -20.43 -53.46
N ARG A 57 -24.79 -19.91 -54.43
CA ARG A 57 -24.60 -18.49 -54.72
C ARG A 57 -25.88 -17.84 -55.23
N GLU A 58 -26.10 -16.58 -54.86
CA GLU A 58 -26.63 -15.60 -55.81
C GLU A 58 -25.98 -14.22 -55.60
N ARG A 59 -25.74 -13.49 -56.70
CA ARG A 59 -25.08 -12.18 -56.69
C ARG A 59 -26.13 -11.07 -56.84
N ARG A 60 -26.21 -10.15 -55.89
CA ARG A 60 -26.73 -8.79 -56.14
C ARG A 60 -25.85 -7.74 -55.47
N ARG A 61 -25.62 -6.63 -56.18
CA ARG A 61 -24.93 -5.43 -55.68
C ARG A 61 -25.98 -4.40 -55.23
N SER A 62 -25.78 -3.81 -54.06
CA SER A 62 -26.42 -2.55 -53.66
C SER A 62 -25.57 -1.85 -52.59
N ASN A 63 -25.60 -0.52 -52.60
CA ASN A 63 -24.66 0.37 -51.89
C ASN A 63 -24.85 0.40 -50.35
N PRO A 64 -23.84 0.89 -49.59
CA PRO A 64 -23.80 0.76 -48.14
C PRO A 64 -24.66 1.81 -47.41
N SER A 65 -25.20 1.39 -46.26
CA SER A 65 -25.74 2.24 -45.20
C SER A 65 -24.93 2.01 -43.91
N PRO A 66 -24.71 3.02 -43.06
CA PRO A 66 -23.75 2.94 -41.96
C PRO A 66 -24.26 2.05 -40.82
N SER A 67 -23.65 0.87 -40.66
CA SER A 67 -23.86 0.03 -39.48
C SER A 67 -23.07 0.58 -38.29
N SER A 68 -23.75 0.91 -37.21
CA SER A 68 -23.19 1.21 -35.90
C SER A 68 -22.18 0.13 -35.48
N SER A 69 -20.92 0.50 -35.27
CA SER A 69 -19.91 -0.38 -34.73
C SER A 69 -20.19 -0.65 -33.25
N SER A 70 -20.66 -1.87 -32.95
CA SER A 70 -20.45 -2.45 -31.62
C SER A 70 -18.95 -2.46 -31.32
N PRO A 71 -18.53 -2.19 -30.07
CA PRO A 71 -17.11 -2.19 -29.73
C PRO A 71 -16.56 -3.61 -29.95
N SER A 72 -15.56 -3.73 -30.82
CA SER A 72 -14.81 -4.97 -30.99
C SER A 72 -14.21 -5.40 -29.67
N ALA A 73 -14.24 -6.71 -29.40
CA ALA A 73 -13.48 -7.27 -28.29
C ALA A 73 -12.01 -6.87 -28.47
N SER A 74 -11.49 -6.03 -27.57
CA SER A 74 -10.11 -5.56 -27.67
C SER A 74 -9.17 -6.74 -27.51
N SER A 75 -8.25 -6.91 -28.47
CA SER A 75 -7.08 -7.77 -28.28
C SER A 75 -6.37 -7.36 -26.99
N ALA A 76 -6.02 -8.33 -26.14
CA ALA A 76 -5.21 -8.09 -24.96
C ALA A 76 -3.92 -7.35 -25.36
N SER A 77 -3.49 -6.43 -24.50
CA SER A 77 -2.28 -5.63 -24.75
C SER A 77 -1.02 -6.46 -24.51
N ASP A 78 0.12 -6.04 -25.06
CA ASP A 78 1.34 -6.83 -25.03
C ASP A 78 1.85 -7.05 -23.59
N MET A 79 1.72 -6.05 -22.73
CA MET A 79 2.04 -6.15 -21.30
C MET A 79 1.05 -7.06 -20.53
N GLU A 80 -0.27 -6.96 -20.78
CA GLU A 80 -1.28 -7.89 -20.22
C GLU A 80 -1.00 -9.35 -20.61
N SER A 81 -0.74 -9.59 -21.90
CA SER A 81 -0.39 -10.89 -22.46
C SER A 81 0.92 -11.43 -21.90
N PHE A 82 1.92 -10.55 -21.74
CA PHE A 82 3.17 -10.86 -21.06
C PHE A 82 2.91 -11.34 -19.62
N LEU A 83 2.20 -10.58 -18.80
CA LEU A 83 1.94 -10.93 -17.40
C LEU A 83 1.14 -12.23 -17.26
N GLY A 84 0.12 -12.43 -18.10
CA GLY A 84 -0.70 -13.65 -18.12
C GLY A 84 0.11 -14.95 -18.26
N GLY A 85 1.27 -14.91 -18.93
CA GLY A 85 2.16 -16.05 -19.10
C GLY A 85 3.21 -16.27 -18.00
N ARG A 86 3.36 -15.35 -17.03
CA ARG A 86 4.54 -15.38 -16.11
C ARG A 86 4.52 -16.50 -15.10
N LYS A 87 3.37 -16.85 -14.52
CA LYS A 87 3.26 -18.00 -13.60
C LYS A 87 3.55 -19.34 -14.27
N ALA A 88 3.08 -19.53 -15.50
CA ALA A 88 3.39 -20.73 -16.28
C ALA A 88 4.87 -20.79 -16.64
N ALA A 89 5.45 -19.68 -17.12
CA ALA A 89 6.88 -19.61 -17.44
C ALA A 89 7.78 -19.88 -16.23
N LEU A 90 7.45 -19.34 -15.05
CA LEU A 90 8.15 -19.63 -13.79
C LEU A 90 8.10 -21.13 -13.46
N GLN A 91 6.92 -21.75 -13.52
CA GLN A 91 6.75 -23.18 -13.25
C GLN A 91 7.52 -24.06 -14.26
N ASP A 92 7.46 -23.73 -15.55
CA ASP A 92 8.18 -24.45 -16.60
C ASP A 92 9.70 -24.35 -16.43
N HIS A 93 10.23 -23.17 -16.09
CA HIS A 93 11.67 -22.97 -15.89
C HIS A 93 12.18 -23.69 -14.63
N VAL A 94 11.42 -23.64 -13.53
CA VAL A 94 11.71 -24.41 -12.31
C VAL A 94 11.73 -25.92 -12.61
N GLN A 95 10.74 -26.43 -13.35
CA GLN A 95 10.69 -27.85 -13.72
C GLN A 95 11.81 -28.29 -14.66
N ARG A 96 12.27 -27.40 -15.54
CA ARG A 96 13.34 -27.67 -16.52
C ARG A 96 14.73 -27.31 -16.01
N ASN A 97 14.86 -26.84 -14.77
CA ASN A 97 16.11 -26.38 -14.17
C ASN A 97 16.80 -25.29 -15.04
N GLN A 98 16.00 -24.33 -15.52
CA GLN A 98 16.41 -23.19 -16.34
C GLN A 98 16.44 -21.90 -15.51
N GLU A 99 17.19 -20.91 -15.99
CA GLU A 99 17.34 -19.62 -15.34
C GLU A 99 16.00 -18.87 -15.20
N VAL A 100 15.84 -18.20 -14.05
CA VAL A 100 14.75 -17.29 -13.72
C VAL A 100 15.37 -15.94 -13.37
N HIS A 101 15.09 -14.93 -14.19
CA HIS A 101 15.50 -13.55 -13.93
C HIS A 101 14.35 -12.83 -13.23
N VAL A 102 14.49 -12.60 -11.93
CA VAL A 102 13.51 -11.85 -11.13
C VAL A 102 13.80 -10.36 -11.21
N VAL A 103 12.77 -9.54 -11.43
CA VAL A 103 12.84 -8.09 -11.21
C VAL A 103 11.96 -7.76 -10.02
N MET A 104 12.50 -7.08 -9.01
CA MET A 104 11.88 -6.93 -7.70
C MET A 104 11.96 -5.50 -7.19
N GLY A 105 10.83 -4.98 -6.70
CA GLY A 105 10.73 -3.72 -5.96
C GLY A 105 11.05 -3.85 -4.48
N ASN A 106 10.99 -2.75 -3.74
CA ASN A 106 11.18 -2.75 -2.28
C ASN A 106 9.99 -3.39 -1.54
N GLU A 107 10.18 -3.70 -0.26
CA GLU A 107 9.20 -4.34 0.63
C GLU A 107 7.96 -3.49 0.97
N ALA A 108 8.00 -2.17 0.73
CA ALA A 108 6.79 -1.36 0.78
C ALA A 108 5.86 -1.69 -0.39
N CYS A 109 6.43 -2.10 -1.53
CA CYS A 109 5.74 -2.45 -2.78
C CYS A 109 4.69 -1.39 -3.15
N ASP A 110 5.11 -0.13 -3.10
CA ASP A 110 4.31 1.01 -3.54
C ASP A 110 4.20 1.04 -5.08
N LEU A 111 3.63 2.13 -5.61
CA LEU A 111 3.36 2.26 -7.04
C LEU A 111 4.67 2.23 -7.86
N ASP A 112 5.72 2.90 -7.37
CA ASP A 112 7.01 3.01 -8.04
C ASP A 112 7.71 1.66 -8.12
N SER A 113 7.86 0.99 -6.98
CA SER A 113 8.39 -0.38 -6.90
C SER A 113 7.63 -1.37 -7.80
N MET A 114 6.29 -1.33 -7.80
CA MET A 114 5.49 -2.23 -8.63
C MET A 114 5.67 -1.93 -10.13
N VAL A 115 5.51 -0.67 -10.55
CA VAL A 115 5.54 -0.31 -11.98
C VAL A 115 6.94 -0.45 -12.55
N SER A 116 7.98 -0.05 -11.80
CA SER A 116 9.37 -0.28 -12.18
C SER A 116 9.65 -1.76 -12.44
N ALA A 117 9.17 -2.67 -11.57
CA ALA A 117 9.39 -4.11 -11.74
C ALA A 117 8.65 -4.68 -12.95
N LEU A 118 7.37 -4.34 -13.11
CA LEU A 118 6.53 -4.78 -14.23
C LEU A 118 7.10 -4.31 -15.59
N ALA A 119 7.37 -3.02 -15.72
CA ALA A 119 7.84 -2.42 -16.96
C ALA A 119 9.24 -2.93 -17.36
N LEU A 120 10.15 -3.09 -16.40
CA LEU A 120 11.50 -3.54 -16.68
C LEU A 120 11.56 -5.04 -17.04
N ALA A 121 10.80 -5.90 -16.35
CA ALA A 121 10.72 -7.32 -16.71
C ALA A 121 10.08 -7.53 -18.10
N TYR A 122 9.05 -6.74 -18.43
CA TYR A 122 8.45 -6.71 -19.76
C TYR A 122 9.46 -6.31 -20.84
N PHE A 123 10.19 -5.22 -20.59
CA PHE A 123 11.24 -4.73 -21.48
C PHE A 123 12.34 -5.78 -21.72
N PHE A 124 12.84 -6.44 -20.67
CA PHE A 124 13.86 -7.48 -20.82
C PHE A 124 13.37 -8.65 -21.67
N ALA A 125 12.16 -9.17 -21.42
CA ALA A 125 11.61 -10.27 -22.22
C ALA A 125 11.36 -9.95 -23.69
N LYS A 126 11.19 -8.66 -24.03
CA LYS A 126 11.03 -8.21 -25.42
C LYS A 126 12.34 -7.87 -26.12
N THR A 127 13.39 -7.53 -25.38
CA THR A 127 14.68 -7.07 -25.93
C THR A 127 15.82 -8.09 -25.81
N ALA A 128 15.64 -9.16 -25.04
CA ALA A 128 16.57 -10.29 -24.97
C ALA A 128 15.94 -11.59 -25.54
N PRO A 129 15.58 -11.64 -26.85
CA PRO A 129 14.92 -12.81 -27.46
C PRO A 129 15.80 -14.07 -27.48
N ASP A 130 17.13 -13.90 -27.44
CA ASP A 130 18.10 -15.00 -27.35
C ASP A 130 18.32 -15.48 -25.90
N SER A 131 17.76 -14.79 -24.90
CA SER A 131 17.84 -15.22 -23.50
C SER A 131 17.00 -16.47 -23.27
N LYS A 132 17.57 -17.40 -22.51
CA LYS A 132 16.88 -18.62 -22.04
C LYS A 132 16.28 -18.45 -20.65
N ALA A 133 16.33 -17.24 -20.08
CA ALA A 133 15.79 -16.94 -18.75
C ALA A 133 14.30 -16.57 -18.82
N ALA A 134 13.54 -16.94 -17.78
CA ALA A 134 12.19 -16.40 -17.59
C ALA A 134 12.28 -15.08 -16.83
N PHE A 135 11.93 -13.97 -17.47
CA PHE A 135 11.86 -12.66 -16.81
C PHE A 135 10.55 -12.53 -16.03
N ILE A 136 10.63 -12.57 -14.70
CA ILE A 136 9.48 -12.57 -13.79
C ILE A 136 9.49 -11.28 -12.95
N PRO A 137 8.51 -10.36 -13.13
CA PRO A 137 8.31 -9.29 -12.16
C PRO A 137 7.69 -9.86 -10.89
N VAL A 138 8.29 -9.56 -9.73
CA VAL A 138 7.82 -10.02 -8.42
C VAL A 138 7.50 -8.81 -7.54
N LEU A 139 6.27 -8.76 -7.05
CA LEU A 139 5.83 -7.77 -6.07
C LEU A 139 6.31 -8.24 -4.69
N ASN A 140 7.13 -7.43 -4.02
CA ASN A 140 7.88 -7.83 -2.82
C ASN A 140 7.04 -7.77 -1.53
N ILE A 141 5.83 -8.31 -1.57
CA ILE A 141 4.91 -8.48 -0.45
C ILE A 141 4.15 -9.81 -0.63
N PRO A 142 3.53 -10.37 0.43
CA PRO A 142 2.55 -11.44 0.28
C PRO A 142 1.34 -10.98 -0.53
N ARG A 143 0.70 -11.87 -1.30
CA ARG A 143 -0.52 -11.52 -2.07
C ARG A 143 -1.62 -10.90 -1.20
N SER A 144 -1.76 -11.35 0.06
CA SER A 144 -2.76 -10.85 1.03
C SER A 144 -2.56 -9.40 1.48
N GLU A 145 -1.41 -8.78 1.17
CA GLU A 145 -1.07 -7.38 1.44
C GLU A 145 -1.30 -6.46 0.23
N PHE A 146 -1.49 -7.01 -0.98
CA PHE A 146 -1.67 -6.22 -2.19
C PHE A 146 -2.93 -5.35 -2.22
N PRO A 147 -4.11 -5.81 -1.73
CA PRO A 147 -5.30 -4.96 -1.67
C PRO A 147 -5.11 -3.65 -0.91
N LEU A 148 -4.10 -3.55 -0.02
CA LEU A 148 -3.80 -2.34 0.74
C LEU A 148 -3.17 -1.23 -0.12
N ARG A 149 -2.57 -1.58 -1.26
CA ARG A 149 -1.95 -0.66 -2.23
C ARG A 149 -3.03 -0.20 -3.21
N THR A 150 -3.96 0.59 -2.69
CA THR A 150 -5.21 0.96 -3.38
C THR A 150 -4.97 1.81 -4.63
N GLU A 151 -3.89 2.60 -4.67
CA GLU A 151 -3.40 3.28 -5.87
C GLU A 151 -2.92 2.29 -6.95
N SER A 152 -2.21 1.23 -6.56
CA SER A 152 -1.71 0.19 -7.46
C SER A 152 -2.83 -0.67 -8.01
N THR A 153 -3.78 -1.12 -7.16
CA THR A 153 -4.95 -1.89 -7.60
C THR A 153 -5.83 -1.07 -8.55
N PHE A 154 -5.98 0.24 -8.29
CA PHE A 154 -6.66 1.16 -9.19
C PHE A 154 -5.95 1.27 -10.54
N LEU A 155 -4.65 1.55 -10.58
CA LEU A 155 -3.92 1.74 -11.83
C LEU A 155 -3.92 0.47 -12.69
N LEU A 156 -3.70 -0.70 -12.09
CA LEU A 156 -3.79 -1.97 -12.80
C LEU A 156 -5.19 -2.20 -13.39
N LYS A 157 -6.25 -1.88 -12.65
CA LYS A 157 -7.64 -2.01 -13.11
C LYS A 157 -7.94 -1.08 -14.28
N GLU A 158 -7.52 0.18 -14.23
CA GLU A 158 -7.65 1.13 -15.34
C GLU A 158 -6.88 0.64 -16.59
N GLN A 159 -5.70 0.04 -16.40
CA GLN A 159 -4.94 -0.60 -17.47
C GLN A 159 -5.42 -2.01 -17.83
N ARG A 160 -6.49 -2.54 -17.20
CA ARG A 160 -7.03 -3.90 -17.42
C ARG A 160 -6.08 -5.06 -17.10
N ILE A 161 -5.07 -4.84 -16.27
CA ILE A 161 -4.16 -5.88 -15.79
C ILE A 161 -4.84 -6.66 -14.66
N VAL A 162 -4.99 -7.97 -14.84
CA VAL A 162 -5.66 -8.85 -13.87
C VAL A 162 -4.69 -9.27 -12.76
N GLU A 163 -5.04 -9.02 -11.50
CA GLU A 163 -4.21 -9.30 -10.31
C GLU A 163 -3.73 -10.76 -10.20
N SER A 164 -4.50 -11.72 -10.73
CA SER A 164 -4.13 -13.14 -10.70
C SER A 164 -2.90 -13.48 -11.57
N SER A 165 -2.57 -12.63 -12.54
CA SER A 165 -1.37 -12.75 -13.40
C SER A 165 -0.07 -12.33 -12.72
N LEU A 166 -0.14 -11.45 -11.71
CA LEU A 166 1.01 -10.96 -10.95
C LEU A 166 1.61 -12.08 -10.08
N VAL A 167 2.93 -12.06 -9.89
CA VAL A 167 3.67 -12.94 -8.98
C VAL A 167 4.05 -12.16 -7.73
N PHE A 168 3.83 -12.76 -6.55
CA PHE A 168 4.11 -12.17 -5.24
C PHE A 168 5.25 -12.89 -4.52
N ARG A 169 5.82 -12.26 -3.48
CA ARG A 169 6.98 -12.78 -2.74
C ARG A 169 6.71 -14.13 -2.07
N ASP A 170 5.46 -14.41 -1.72
CA ASP A 170 4.96 -15.68 -1.15
C ASP A 170 4.64 -16.75 -2.22
N GLU A 171 4.72 -16.42 -3.51
CA GLU A 171 4.47 -17.34 -4.64
C GLU A 171 5.78 -17.84 -5.29
N ILE A 172 6.96 -17.41 -4.82
CA ILE A 172 8.27 -17.76 -5.39
C ILE A 172 9.36 -17.96 -4.31
N ASP A 173 10.05 -19.10 -4.35
CA ASP A 173 11.18 -19.39 -3.46
C ASP A 173 12.51 -18.97 -4.11
N LEU A 174 12.89 -17.71 -3.85
CA LEU A 174 14.16 -17.14 -4.29
C LEU A 174 15.38 -17.84 -3.68
N ALA A 175 15.28 -18.32 -2.43
CA ALA A 175 16.39 -18.95 -1.73
C ALA A 175 16.73 -20.29 -2.38
N THR A 176 15.73 -21.11 -2.69
CA THR A 176 15.92 -22.36 -3.43
C THR A 176 16.43 -22.10 -4.86
N LEU A 177 15.89 -21.10 -5.57
CA LEU A 177 16.40 -20.73 -6.91
C LEU A 177 17.87 -20.29 -6.86
N LYS A 178 18.27 -19.52 -5.84
CA LYS A 178 19.66 -19.08 -5.64
C LYS A 178 20.59 -20.24 -5.29
N GLN A 179 20.16 -21.14 -4.40
CA GLN A 179 20.91 -22.36 -4.06
C GLN A 179 21.10 -23.30 -5.26
N ALA A 180 20.13 -23.35 -6.17
CA ALA A 180 20.22 -24.13 -7.41
C ALA A 180 21.09 -23.46 -8.51
N GLY A 181 21.56 -22.22 -8.30
CA GLY A 181 22.28 -21.45 -9.31
C GLY A 181 21.40 -21.01 -10.49
N LEU A 182 20.09 -20.86 -10.27
CA LEU A 182 19.09 -20.52 -11.30
C LEU A 182 18.55 -19.09 -11.18
N LEU A 183 18.91 -18.35 -10.13
CA LEU A 183 18.42 -17.00 -9.89
C LEU A 183 19.38 -15.94 -10.45
N SER A 184 18.85 -15.08 -11.32
CA SER A 184 19.37 -13.74 -11.58
C SER A 184 18.39 -12.72 -11.01
N LEU A 185 18.87 -11.67 -10.33
CA LEU A 185 18.01 -10.71 -9.62
C LEU A 185 18.33 -9.26 -10.03
N THR A 186 17.31 -8.52 -10.45
CA THR A 186 17.39 -7.06 -10.64
C THR A 186 16.56 -6.37 -9.57
N LEU A 187 17.20 -5.48 -8.81
CA LEU A 187 16.53 -4.63 -7.84
C LEU A 187 16.10 -3.33 -8.51
N VAL A 188 14.86 -2.93 -8.29
CA VAL A 188 14.34 -1.61 -8.65
C VAL A 188 13.81 -0.91 -7.42
N ASP A 189 13.93 0.41 -7.37
CA ASP A 189 13.46 1.25 -6.26
C ASP A 189 14.02 0.79 -4.87
N HIS A 190 15.16 0.10 -4.88
CA HIS A 190 16.05 -0.18 -3.75
C HIS A 190 17.40 -0.70 -4.22
N HIS A 191 18.43 -0.50 -3.37
CA HIS A 191 19.78 -1.00 -3.57
C HIS A 191 20.34 -1.81 -2.38
N VAL A 192 19.53 -2.02 -1.33
CA VAL A 192 19.88 -2.82 -0.15
C VAL A 192 18.75 -3.83 0.10
N LEU A 193 19.09 -5.12 0.10
CA LEU A 193 18.18 -6.18 0.50
C LEU A 193 17.96 -6.18 2.02
N PRO A 194 16.73 -6.45 2.52
CA PRO A 194 16.48 -6.58 3.95
C PRO A 194 17.22 -7.81 4.51
N SER A 195 17.48 -7.83 5.83
CA SER A 195 18.34 -8.85 6.47
C SER A 195 17.91 -10.30 6.20
N GLY A 196 16.60 -10.56 6.05
CA GLY A 196 16.09 -11.89 5.70
C GLY A 196 16.42 -12.36 4.28
N ASP A 197 16.67 -11.43 3.36
CA ASP A 197 17.03 -11.69 1.96
C ASP A 197 18.53 -11.44 1.68
N ALA A 198 19.35 -11.11 2.69
CA ALA A 198 20.79 -10.85 2.53
C ALA A 198 21.57 -11.99 1.84
N GLY A 199 21.09 -13.24 1.94
CA GLY A 199 21.65 -14.38 1.22
C GLY A 199 21.48 -14.36 -0.31
N LEU A 200 20.67 -13.43 -0.85
CA LEU A 200 20.42 -13.24 -2.27
C LEU A 200 21.34 -12.20 -2.94
N GLU A 201 22.17 -11.46 -2.17
CA GLU A 201 23.04 -10.39 -2.69
C GLU A 201 23.93 -10.86 -3.86
N GLU A 202 24.46 -12.09 -3.79
CA GLU A 202 25.29 -12.71 -4.83
C GLU A 202 24.56 -12.97 -6.15
N ALA A 203 23.22 -13.00 -6.15
CA ALA A 203 22.39 -13.15 -7.35
C ALA A 203 22.01 -11.81 -7.99
N VAL A 204 22.35 -10.66 -7.36
CA VAL A 204 22.00 -9.33 -7.88
C VAL A 204 22.89 -8.98 -9.08
N VAL A 205 22.28 -8.82 -10.25
CA VAL A 205 22.95 -8.52 -11.52
C VAL A 205 22.77 -7.07 -11.98
N GLU A 206 21.69 -6.41 -11.56
CA GLU A 206 21.46 -4.98 -11.80
C GLU A 206 20.67 -4.33 -10.66
N VAL A 207 20.96 -3.07 -10.37
CA VAL A 207 20.26 -2.21 -9.41
C VAL A 207 19.88 -0.91 -10.12
N ILE A 208 18.62 -0.51 -10.02
CA ILE A 208 18.12 0.81 -10.42
C ILE A 208 17.39 1.41 -9.23
N ASP A 209 17.90 2.49 -8.66
CA ASP A 209 17.31 3.16 -7.49
C ASP A 209 17.37 4.67 -7.68
N HIS A 210 16.45 5.40 -7.06
CA HIS A 210 16.44 6.87 -7.05
C HIS A 210 16.97 7.47 -5.73
N ARG A 211 17.37 6.61 -4.79
CA ARG A 211 17.91 7.00 -3.49
C ARG A 211 19.43 7.20 -3.51
N PRO A 212 19.97 8.02 -2.58
CA PRO A 212 21.41 8.03 -2.30
C PRO A 212 21.89 6.63 -1.90
N LEU A 213 23.04 6.21 -2.43
CA LEU A 213 23.64 4.92 -2.09
C LEU A 213 24.17 4.95 -0.65
N GLU A 214 23.78 3.96 0.16
CA GLU A 214 24.18 3.79 1.56
C GLU A 214 25.62 3.28 1.72
N ARG A 215 26.23 2.76 0.64
CA ARG A 215 27.57 2.14 0.63
C ARG A 215 28.48 2.82 -0.40
N GLU A 216 29.70 3.18 0.02
CA GLU A 216 30.73 3.76 -0.88
C GLU A 216 31.15 2.81 -2.01
N ARG A 217 31.07 1.50 -1.77
CA ARG A 217 31.18 0.47 -2.81
C ARG A 217 29.80 -0.08 -3.09
N GLY A 218 29.32 0.14 -4.31
CA GLY A 218 28.13 -0.54 -4.81
C GLY A 218 28.34 -2.06 -4.86
N PRO A 219 27.24 -2.85 -4.93
CA PRO A 219 27.31 -4.28 -5.20
C PRO A 219 28.11 -4.60 -6.48
N PRO A 220 28.64 -5.82 -6.64
CA PRO A 220 29.48 -6.23 -7.78
C PRO A 220 28.67 -6.45 -9.07
N CYS A 221 27.73 -5.55 -9.36
CA CYS A 221 26.74 -5.63 -10.41
C CYS A 221 26.64 -4.27 -11.14
N ARG A 222 25.75 -4.16 -12.13
CA ARG A 222 25.44 -2.85 -12.72
C ARG A 222 24.59 -2.05 -11.73
N VAL A 223 24.96 -0.80 -11.45
CA VAL A 223 24.19 0.11 -10.59
C VAL A 223 23.85 1.38 -11.36
N THR A 224 22.60 1.82 -11.27
CA THR A 224 22.13 3.13 -11.73
C THR A 224 21.39 3.79 -10.56
N ALA A 225 22.04 4.76 -9.93
CA ALA A 225 21.52 5.46 -8.76
C ALA A 225 21.59 6.97 -8.97
N GLU A 226 20.44 7.62 -9.12
CA GLU A 226 20.34 9.07 -9.38
C GLU A 226 19.21 9.69 -8.56
N PRO A 227 19.42 10.85 -7.90
CA PRO A 227 18.41 11.51 -7.08
C PRO A 227 17.32 12.17 -7.95
N VAL A 228 16.36 11.36 -8.40
CA VAL A 228 15.17 11.78 -9.15
C VAL A 228 13.88 11.57 -8.34
N GLY A 229 12.76 12.16 -8.76
CA GLY A 229 11.50 12.08 -8.03
C GLY A 229 10.88 10.68 -8.01
N SER A 230 11.19 9.83 -9.00
CA SER A 230 10.69 8.45 -9.11
C SER A 230 11.72 7.50 -9.75
N CYS A 231 11.87 6.28 -9.22
CA CYS A 231 12.65 5.22 -9.86
C CYS A 231 12.11 4.86 -11.25
N THR A 232 10.78 4.96 -11.43
CA THR A 232 10.10 4.77 -12.71
C THR A 232 10.61 5.73 -13.80
N THR A 233 11.14 6.90 -13.45
CA THR A 233 11.85 7.80 -14.37
C THR A 233 13.11 7.14 -14.95
N LEU A 234 13.92 6.48 -14.12
CA LEU A 234 15.15 5.79 -14.54
C LEU A 234 14.85 4.51 -15.33
N VAL A 235 13.77 3.81 -15.01
CA VAL A 235 13.26 2.68 -15.82
C VAL A 235 12.78 3.18 -17.18
N THR A 236 12.04 4.29 -17.24
CA THR A 236 11.60 4.92 -18.50
C THR A 236 12.78 5.35 -19.36
N GLU A 237 13.80 5.95 -18.76
CA GLU A 237 15.06 6.30 -19.42
C GLU A 237 15.72 5.08 -20.06
N LYS A 238 15.93 4.01 -19.28
CA LYS A 238 16.55 2.77 -19.77
C LYS A 238 15.78 2.15 -20.93
N ILE A 239 14.45 2.16 -20.89
CA ILE A 239 13.58 1.64 -21.96
C ILE A 239 13.73 2.50 -23.24
N LEU A 240 13.67 3.83 -23.11
CA LEU A 240 13.67 4.75 -24.25
C LEU A 240 15.05 4.99 -24.88
N GLN A 241 16.13 4.83 -24.13
CA GLN A 241 17.50 4.91 -24.65
C GLN A 241 17.98 3.58 -25.29
N SER A 242 17.29 2.47 -25.02
CA SER A 242 17.71 1.15 -25.53
C SER A 242 17.35 0.93 -27.01
N PRO A 243 18.22 0.27 -27.80
CA PRO A 243 17.90 -0.14 -29.16
C PRO A 243 16.62 -1.00 -29.21
N GLY A 244 15.62 -0.53 -29.94
CA GLY A 244 14.31 -1.18 -30.07
C GLY A 244 13.16 -0.48 -29.35
N GLN A 245 13.42 0.35 -28.33
CA GLN A 245 12.42 1.17 -27.61
C GLN A 245 11.09 0.44 -27.34
N VAL A 246 11.14 -0.78 -26.80
CA VAL A 246 9.92 -1.59 -26.63
C VAL A 246 9.06 -1.04 -25.49
N LEU A 247 8.11 -0.21 -25.88
CA LEU A 247 7.17 0.47 -25.02
C LEU A 247 5.80 0.46 -25.70
N ASP A 248 4.83 -0.23 -25.11
CA ASP A 248 3.44 -0.17 -25.55
C ASP A 248 2.67 0.89 -24.75
N ARG A 249 1.46 1.22 -25.22
CA ARG A 249 0.60 2.23 -24.59
C ARG A 249 0.25 1.88 -23.14
N GLN A 250 0.08 0.59 -22.82
CA GLN A 250 -0.26 0.12 -21.49
C GLN A 250 0.90 0.37 -20.52
N THR A 251 2.11 -0.03 -20.92
CA THR A 251 3.34 0.24 -20.16
C THR A 251 3.59 1.73 -20.03
N ALA A 252 3.41 2.52 -21.10
CA ALA A 252 3.54 3.98 -21.04
C ALA A 252 2.57 4.63 -20.05
N ALA A 253 1.33 4.14 -19.95
CA ALA A 253 0.35 4.62 -18.97
C ALA A 253 0.72 4.25 -17.52
N LEU A 254 1.29 3.04 -17.30
CA LEU A 254 1.83 2.67 -15.99
C LEU A 254 2.98 3.61 -15.58
N LEU A 255 3.98 3.76 -16.47
CA LEU A 255 5.15 4.61 -16.24
C LEU A 255 4.74 6.07 -15.97
N HIS A 256 3.88 6.64 -16.83
CA HIS A 256 3.43 8.03 -16.75
C HIS A 256 2.67 8.33 -15.46
N GLY A 257 1.66 7.52 -15.12
CA GLY A 257 0.86 7.74 -13.92
C GLY A 257 1.69 7.69 -12.63
N THR A 258 2.71 6.82 -12.61
CA THR A 258 3.60 6.64 -11.46
C THR A 258 4.54 7.82 -11.27
N ILE A 259 5.28 8.22 -12.32
CA ILE A 259 6.15 9.40 -12.27
C ILE A 259 5.34 10.65 -11.87
N VAL A 260 4.14 10.81 -12.44
CA VAL A 260 3.24 11.93 -12.11
C VAL A 260 2.76 11.92 -10.66
N LEU A 261 2.54 10.74 -10.05
CA LEU A 261 2.16 10.62 -8.65
C LEU A 261 3.31 10.99 -7.71
N ASP A 262 4.47 10.38 -7.90
CA ASP A 262 5.62 10.53 -6.98
C ASP A 262 6.26 11.92 -7.08
N CYS A 263 6.25 12.50 -8.29
CA CYS A 263 6.66 13.89 -8.54
C CYS A 263 5.57 14.92 -8.23
N VAL A 264 4.45 14.52 -7.60
CA VAL A 264 3.37 15.40 -7.12
C VAL A 264 2.84 16.34 -8.23
N ASN A 265 2.39 15.75 -9.34
CA ASN A 265 1.96 16.46 -10.55
C ASN A 265 3.02 17.43 -11.13
N MET A 266 4.31 17.11 -10.93
CA MET A 266 5.46 17.94 -11.30
C MET A 266 5.51 19.30 -10.58
N SER A 267 4.92 19.41 -9.37
CA SER A 267 4.97 20.63 -8.54
C SER A 267 6.39 20.88 -7.99
N PRO A 268 7.07 21.98 -8.37
CA PRO A 268 8.36 22.34 -7.78
C PRO A 268 8.25 22.65 -6.28
N GLU A 269 7.09 23.13 -5.84
CA GLU A 269 6.80 23.47 -4.43
C GLU A 269 6.81 22.23 -3.52
N ALA A 270 6.58 21.03 -4.08
CA ALA A 270 6.67 19.77 -3.35
C ALA A 270 8.11 19.30 -3.11
N GLY A 271 9.11 19.90 -3.76
CA GLY A 271 10.53 19.61 -3.56
C GLY A 271 11.02 18.22 -4.03
N LYS A 272 10.16 17.44 -4.71
CA LYS A 272 10.49 16.08 -5.18
C LYS A 272 10.86 15.98 -6.67
N VAL A 273 10.27 16.83 -7.52
CA VAL A 273 10.43 16.72 -8.98
C VAL A 273 11.79 17.22 -9.46
N THR A 274 12.38 16.52 -10.42
CA THR A 274 13.59 16.96 -11.14
C THR A 274 13.31 17.26 -12.61
N PRO A 275 14.23 17.94 -13.32
CA PRO A 275 14.14 18.11 -14.77
C PRO A 275 14.09 16.78 -15.54
N LYS A 276 14.70 15.70 -15.01
CA LYS A 276 14.70 14.38 -15.64
C LYS A 276 13.30 13.74 -15.58
N ASP A 277 12.60 13.84 -14.45
CA ASP A 277 11.21 13.37 -14.32
C ASP A 277 10.27 14.10 -15.28
N THR A 278 10.40 15.44 -15.34
CA THR A 278 9.60 16.28 -16.24
C THR A 278 9.89 15.93 -17.70
N HIS A 279 11.15 15.69 -18.06
CA HIS A 279 11.55 15.30 -19.41
C HIS A 279 10.93 13.96 -19.82
N TYR A 280 11.08 12.91 -19.00
CA TYR A 280 10.57 11.58 -19.36
C TYR A 280 9.05 11.47 -19.35
N ALA A 281 8.35 12.16 -18.44
CA ALA A 281 6.89 12.27 -18.52
C ALA A 281 6.43 12.96 -19.82
N SER A 282 7.12 14.03 -20.23
CA SER A 282 6.83 14.73 -21.50
C SER A 282 7.14 13.86 -22.73
N LEU A 283 8.18 13.01 -22.68
CA LEU A 283 8.46 12.03 -23.72
C LEU A 283 7.38 10.96 -23.83
N LEU A 284 6.85 10.45 -22.71
CA LEU A 284 5.73 9.51 -22.70
C LEU A 284 4.48 10.14 -23.33
N GLU A 285 4.14 11.36 -22.93
CA GLU A 285 3.01 12.13 -23.49
C GLU A 285 3.15 12.39 -24.99
N SER A 286 4.35 12.75 -25.47
CA SER A 286 4.59 12.99 -26.90
C SER A 286 4.49 11.72 -27.76
N LYS A 287 4.86 10.56 -27.19
CA LYS A 287 4.76 9.25 -27.87
C LYS A 287 3.36 8.65 -27.81
N PHE A 288 2.58 8.97 -26.77
CA PHE A 288 1.23 8.47 -26.54
C PHE A 288 0.28 9.64 -26.19
N PRO A 289 -0.18 10.41 -27.20
CA PRO A 289 -0.99 11.61 -26.97
C PRO A 289 -2.38 11.35 -26.39
N ASP A 290 -2.80 10.09 -26.28
CA ASP A 290 -4.07 9.64 -25.69
C ASP A 290 -3.91 9.18 -24.22
N LEU A 291 -2.74 9.39 -23.62
CA LEU A 291 -2.57 9.33 -22.16
C LEU A 291 -3.41 10.42 -21.47
N PRO A 292 -3.92 10.15 -20.26
CA PRO A 292 -4.60 11.18 -19.47
C PRO A 292 -3.64 12.33 -19.14
N SER A 293 -4.17 13.56 -19.03
CA SER A 293 -3.36 14.70 -18.58
C SER A 293 -2.87 14.49 -17.14
N ARG A 294 -1.69 15.06 -16.83
CA ARG A 294 -1.01 14.86 -15.53
C ARG A 294 -1.95 15.10 -14.34
N SER A 295 -2.70 16.20 -14.33
CA SER A 295 -3.66 16.50 -13.26
C SER A 295 -4.76 15.44 -13.12
N VAL A 296 -5.31 14.92 -14.24
CA VAL A 296 -6.38 13.90 -14.20
C VAL A 296 -5.88 12.59 -13.60
N ILE A 297 -4.71 12.10 -14.04
CA ILE A 297 -4.15 10.85 -13.50
C ILE A 297 -3.63 11.04 -12.07
N PHE A 298 -3.05 12.20 -11.76
CA PHE A 298 -2.63 12.57 -10.40
C PHE A 298 -3.82 12.57 -9.43
N GLU A 299 -4.90 13.29 -9.74
CA GLU A 299 -6.10 13.35 -8.88
C GLU A 299 -6.75 11.97 -8.72
N ALA A 300 -6.80 11.17 -9.80
CA ALA A 300 -7.34 9.82 -9.75
C ALA A 300 -6.52 8.88 -8.85
N LEU A 301 -5.19 8.85 -8.99
CA LEU A 301 -4.29 8.06 -8.16
C LEU A 301 -4.26 8.57 -6.71
N GLN A 302 -4.25 9.89 -6.52
CA GLN A 302 -4.24 10.50 -5.19
C GLN A 302 -5.54 10.22 -4.43
N ARG A 303 -6.70 10.18 -5.14
CA ARG A 303 -7.97 9.72 -4.58
C ARG A 303 -7.92 8.23 -4.26
N ALA A 304 -7.45 7.39 -5.18
CA ALA A 304 -7.33 5.94 -4.99
C ALA A 304 -6.45 5.55 -3.80
N LYS A 305 -5.34 6.28 -3.56
CA LYS A 305 -4.43 6.09 -2.41
C LYS A 305 -5.13 6.16 -1.05
N PHE A 306 -6.17 6.98 -0.94
CA PHE A 306 -6.98 7.14 0.28
C PHE A 306 -8.36 6.44 0.20
N ASP A 307 -8.72 5.87 -0.95
CA ASP A 307 -9.99 5.16 -1.14
C ASP A 307 -9.95 3.78 -0.46
N VAL A 308 -10.48 3.72 0.76
CA VAL A 308 -10.60 2.48 1.54
C VAL A 308 -11.94 1.77 1.35
N SER A 309 -12.81 2.24 0.44
CA SER A 309 -14.19 1.73 0.32
C SER A 309 -14.27 0.24 -0.04
N GLY A 310 -13.29 -0.28 -0.78
CA GLY A 310 -13.18 -1.70 -1.14
C GLY A 310 -12.52 -2.59 -0.08
N LEU A 311 -12.13 -2.06 1.08
CA LEU A 311 -11.37 -2.81 2.10
C LEU A 311 -12.25 -3.39 3.22
N THR A 312 -11.87 -4.59 3.67
CA THR A 312 -12.35 -5.15 4.94
C THR A 312 -11.80 -4.36 6.12
N THR A 313 -12.37 -4.52 7.31
CA THR A 313 -11.92 -3.78 8.50
C THR A 313 -10.47 -4.16 8.88
N ASP A 314 -10.11 -5.44 8.77
CA ASP A 314 -8.73 -5.91 8.95
C ASP A 314 -7.75 -5.24 7.97
N GLN A 315 -8.14 -5.10 6.69
CA GLN A 315 -7.34 -4.44 5.67
C GLN A 315 -7.22 -2.92 5.92
N MET A 316 -8.31 -2.25 6.27
CA MET A 316 -8.29 -0.83 6.68
C MET A 316 -7.31 -0.61 7.83
N LEU A 317 -7.33 -1.49 8.84
CA LEU A 317 -6.47 -1.37 10.00
C LEU A 317 -4.99 -1.67 9.68
N ARG A 318 -4.70 -2.61 8.76
CA ARG A 318 -3.34 -2.90 8.29
C ARG A 318 -2.72 -1.79 7.45
N LYS A 319 -3.51 -1.08 6.61
CA LYS A 319 -3.00 -0.17 5.56
C LYS A 319 -1.96 0.86 6.05
N ASP A 320 -2.13 1.42 7.24
CA ASP A 320 -1.12 2.29 7.88
C ASP A 320 -0.92 1.93 9.38
N LEU A 321 -0.56 0.67 9.62
CA LEU A 321 -0.34 0.09 10.96
C LEU A 321 1.10 0.31 11.48
N LYS A 322 1.25 0.51 12.79
CA LYS A 322 2.52 0.33 13.52
C LYS A 322 2.20 -0.20 14.91
N ALA A 323 2.85 -1.27 15.32
CA ALA A 323 2.77 -1.76 16.69
C ALA A 323 3.95 -1.22 17.52
N LEU A 324 3.72 -1.09 18.82
CA LEU A 324 4.72 -0.88 19.85
C LEU A 324 4.53 -1.95 20.92
N SER A 325 5.61 -2.60 21.32
CA SER A 325 5.63 -3.58 22.41
C SER A 325 6.33 -2.98 23.62
N GLY A 326 5.67 -3.05 24.78
CA GLY A 326 6.31 -2.98 26.09
C GLY A 326 6.45 -4.38 26.69
N GLU A 327 6.88 -4.47 27.94
CA GLU A 327 6.99 -5.73 28.68
C GLU A 327 5.61 -6.33 29.03
N ASN A 328 4.63 -5.47 29.34
CA ASN A 328 3.31 -5.86 29.87
C ASN A 328 2.14 -5.56 28.92
N ALA A 329 2.37 -4.92 27.77
CA ALA A 329 1.34 -4.63 26.77
C ALA A 329 1.90 -4.37 25.37
N VAL A 330 1.17 -4.80 24.34
CA VAL A 330 1.42 -4.45 22.94
C VAL A 330 0.29 -3.57 22.41
N ILE A 331 0.61 -2.38 21.92
CA ILE A 331 -0.35 -1.40 21.41
C ILE A 331 -0.14 -1.18 19.92
N ALA A 332 -1.20 -1.41 19.15
CA ALA A 332 -1.28 -1.09 17.74
C ALA A 332 -1.76 0.35 17.52
N LEU A 333 -1.15 1.07 16.59
CA LEU A 333 -1.60 2.37 16.09
C LEU A 333 -1.87 2.26 14.60
N SER A 334 -3.11 2.49 14.18
CA SER A 334 -3.54 2.43 12.78
C SER A 334 -4.06 3.78 12.32
N ALA A 335 -3.65 4.25 11.13
CA ALA A 335 -4.32 5.38 10.48
C ALA A 335 -5.40 4.88 9.51
N VAL A 336 -6.62 5.41 9.69
CA VAL A 336 -7.83 4.96 8.98
C VAL A 336 -8.40 6.12 8.16
N TYR A 337 -8.46 5.95 6.83
CA TYR A 337 -8.83 7.00 5.87
C TYR A 337 -10.34 7.13 5.65
N MET A 338 -11.13 7.13 6.73
CA MET A 338 -12.58 7.34 6.70
C MET A 338 -13.07 7.97 8.01
N ASN A 339 -14.28 8.56 8.00
CA ASN A 339 -14.83 9.24 9.16
C ASN A 339 -15.04 8.26 10.34
N LEU A 340 -14.72 8.68 11.58
CA LEU A 340 -14.80 7.78 12.74
C LEU A 340 -16.22 7.30 13.04
N GLN A 341 -17.25 8.13 12.87
CA GLN A 341 -18.63 7.69 13.06
C GLN A 341 -19.04 6.66 11.99
N ALA A 342 -18.56 6.82 10.76
CA ALA A 342 -18.78 5.83 9.70
C ALA A 342 -18.00 4.53 9.99
N PHE A 343 -16.79 4.61 10.54
CA PHE A 343 -16.01 3.45 10.96
C PHE A 343 -16.69 2.71 12.11
N LEU A 344 -17.12 3.42 13.16
CA LEU A 344 -17.85 2.88 14.33
C LEU A 344 -19.20 2.24 13.97
N ARG A 345 -19.80 2.60 12.84
CA ARG A 345 -21.06 2.02 12.34
C ARG A 345 -20.87 0.81 11.39
N ARG A 346 -19.64 0.37 11.14
CA ARG A 346 -19.39 -0.81 10.28
C ARG A 346 -20.03 -2.07 10.90
N PRO A 347 -20.72 -2.91 10.10
CA PRO A 347 -21.34 -4.14 10.63
C PRO A 347 -20.29 -5.06 11.26
N GLY A 348 -20.53 -5.50 12.51
CA GLY A 348 -19.64 -6.44 13.20
C GLY A 348 -18.34 -5.85 13.75
N LEU A 349 -18.19 -4.51 13.79
CA LEU A 349 -16.91 -3.86 14.10
C LEU A 349 -16.27 -4.35 15.41
N GLU A 350 -17.00 -4.39 16.53
CA GLU A 350 -16.43 -4.80 17.83
C GLU A 350 -15.87 -6.24 17.80
N GLN A 351 -16.54 -7.14 17.07
CA GLN A 351 -16.06 -8.50 16.85
C GLN A 351 -14.82 -8.52 15.93
N GLU A 352 -14.78 -7.69 14.90
CA GLU A 352 -13.63 -7.54 14.01
C GLU A 352 -12.41 -6.93 14.71
N LEU A 353 -12.58 -5.90 15.55
CA LEU A 353 -11.51 -5.33 16.38
C LEU A 353 -10.97 -6.38 17.38
N SER A 354 -11.87 -7.15 18.01
CA SER A 354 -11.51 -8.28 18.86
C SER A 354 -10.69 -9.33 18.12
N ALA A 355 -11.13 -9.75 16.93
CA ALA A 355 -10.42 -10.73 16.12
C ALA A 355 -9.05 -10.19 15.66
N PHE A 356 -9.00 -8.95 15.17
CA PHE A 356 -7.79 -8.27 14.70
C PHE A 356 -6.70 -8.21 15.80
N CYS A 357 -7.08 -7.79 17.00
CA CYS A 357 -6.19 -7.72 18.15
C CYS A 357 -5.74 -9.11 18.61
N ARG A 358 -6.65 -10.07 18.74
CA ARG A 358 -6.31 -11.45 19.17
C ARG A 358 -5.41 -12.19 18.18
N GLN A 359 -5.62 -12.00 16.87
CA GLN A 359 -4.82 -12.65 15.83
C GLN A 359 -3.36 -12.16 15.83
N ARG A 360 -3.10 -10.94 16.31
CA ARG A 360 -1.78 -10.29 16.28
C ARG A 360 -1.21 -10.00 17.67
N SER A 361 -1.82 -10.55 18.72
CA SER A 361 -1.43 -10.35 20.12
C SER A 361 -1.31 -8.88 20.52
N TYR A 362 -2.30 -8.05 20.15
CA TYR A 362 -2.40 -6.66 20.59
C TYR A 362 -3.38 -6.52 21.76
N ASP A 363 -2.93 -5.92 22.86
CA ASP A 363 -3.74 -5.65 24.05
C ASP A 363 -4.64 -4.41 23.87
N ALA A 364 -4.17 -3.44 23.07
CA ALA A 364 -4.97 -2.29 22.66
C ALA A 364 -4.71 -1.87 21.21
N LEU A 365 -5.69 -1.17 20.63
CA LEU A 365 -5.62 -0.58 19.29
C LEU A 365 -6.08 0.87 19.35
N LEU A 366 -5.19 1.78 18.95
CA LEU A 366 -5.48 3.18 18.67
C LEU A 366 -5.76 3.35 17.18
N ALA A 367 -7.03 3.47 16.80
CA ALA A 367 -7.45 3.79 15.45
C ALA A 367 -7.56 5.32 15.30
N MET A 368 -6.59 5.95 14.62
CA MET A 368 -6.58 7.38 14.31
C MET A 368 -7.20 7.61 12.93
N THR A 369 -8.31 8.33 12.86
CA THR A 369 -8.95 8.61 11.57
C THR A 369 -8.51 9.94 10.97
N ILE A 370 -8.44 9.99 9.64
CA ILE A 370 -8.37 11.25 8.89
C ILE A 370 -9.53 11.29 7.88
N SER A 371 -10.13 12.47 7.73
CA SER A 371 -11.22 12.72 6.80
C SER A 371 -11.25 14.20 6.42
N PHE A 372 -11.96 14.52 5.34
CA PHE A 372 -12.11 15.90 4.86
C PHE A 372 -13.54 16.37 5.08
N ASN A 373 -13.71 17.65 5.40
CA ASN A 373 -15.01 18.30 5.40
C ASN A 373 -15.41 18.74 3.98
N GLU A 374 -16.60 19.35 3.85
CA GLU A 374 -17.13 19.87 2.58
C GLU A 374 -16.24 20.94 1.91
N GLN A 375 -15.30 21.53 2.65
CA GLN A 375 -14.33 22.52 2.16
C GLN A 375 -12.94 21.90 1.87
N ASN A 376 -12.84 20.57 1.82
CA ASN A 376 -11.59 19.81 1.69
C ASN A 376 -10.54 20.10 2.78
N VAL A 377 -10.96 20.61 3.94
CA VAL A 377 -10.09 20.76 5.12
C VAL A 377 -10.04 19.42 5.86
N PRO A 378 -8.86 18.86 6.13
CA PRO A 378 -8.75 17.63 6.88
C PRO A 378 -9.03 17.85 8.37
N PHE A 379 -9.70 16.88 8.98
CA PHE A 379 -9.86 16.77 10.41
C PHE A 379 -9.46 15.38 10.89
N ARG A 380 -9.06 15.29 12.16
CA ARG A 380 -8.66 14.04 12.80
C ARG A 380 -9.62 13.69 13.94
N GLN A 381 -9.81 12.40 14.14
CA GLN A 381 -10.51 11.81 15.27
C GLN A 381 -9.69 10.59 15.70
N LEU A 382 -9.90 10.08 16.91
CA LEU A 382 -9.24 8.85 17.34
C LEU A 382 -10.18 7.98 18.17
N ALA A 383 -9.93 6.67 18.13
CA ALA A 383 -10.60 5.69 18.96
C ALA A 383 -9.60 4.74 19.62
N VAL A 384 -9.76 4.51 20.92
CA VAL A 384 -8.98 3.56 21.72
C VAL A 384 -9.84 2.34 22.00
N TYR A 385 -9.46 1.20 21.41
CA TYR A 385 -10.05 -0.12 21.65
C TYR A 385 -9.17 -0.95 22.57
N SER A 386 -9.75 -1.64 23.55
CA SER A 386 -9.10 -2.74 24.29
C SER A 386 -10.16 -3.61 24.98
N GLN A 387 -9.82 -4.88 25.22
CA GLN A 387 -10.62 -5.77 26.08
C GLN A 387 -10.25 -5.63 27.58
N ASN A 388 -9.14 -4.95 27.89
CA ASN A 388 -8.73 -4.61 29.24
C ASN A 388 -9.20 -3.17 29.55
N PRO A 389 -10.21 -2.96 30.45
CA PRO A 389 -10.71 -1.63 30.76
C PRO A 389 -9.69 -0.73 31.45
N GLU A 390 -8.76 -1.30 32.22
CA GLU A 390 -7.72 -0.55 32.94
C GLU A 390 -6.69 0.00 31.96
N LEU A 391 -6.22 -0.84 31.03
CA LEU A 391 -5.33 -0.44 29.95
C LEU A 391 -6.01 0.59 29.03
N GLN A 392 -7.27 0.36 28.64
CA GLN A 392 -8.05 1.33 27.85
C GLN A 392 -8.06 2.70 28.54
N ALA A 393 -8.43 2.75 29.81
CA ALA A 393 -8.53 3.98 30.58
C ALA A 393 -7.15 4.63 30.80
N ALA A 394 -6.08 3.86 30.97
CA ALA A 394 -4.72 4.36 31.12
C ALA A 394 -4.19 4.99 29.83
N VAL A 395 -4.38 4.33 28.68
CA VAL A 395 -4.05 4.88 27.35
C VAL A 395 -4.85 6.16 27.07
N CYS A 396 -6.15 6.16 27.37
CA CYS A 396 -7.00 7.35 27.21
C CYS A 396 -6.47 8.53 28.04
N ARG A 397 -6.20 8.32 29.34
CA ARG A 397 -5.62 9.37 30.21
C ARG A 397 -4.31 9.91 29.64
N ALA A 398 -3.39 9.05 29.21
CA ALA A 398 -2.10 9.48 28.66
C ALA A 398 -2.26 10.36 27.40
N LEU A 399 -3.22 10.02 26.52
CA LEU A 399 -3.56 10.81 25.32
C LEU A 399 -4.23 12.14 25.69
N GLU A 400 -5.11 12.16 26.70
CA GLU A 400 -5.82 13.34 27.19
C GLU A 400 -4.89 14.34 27.90
N THR A 401 -3.94 13.85 28.72
CA THR A 401 -3.03 14.71 29.51
C THR A 401 -1.74 15.09 28.77
N SER A 402 -1.52 14.61 27.55
CA SER A 402 -0.31 14.92 26.79
C SER A 402 -0.19 16.42 26.50
N SER A 403 1.01 16.95 26.72
CA SER A 403 1.40 18.33 26.37
C SER A 403 2.33 18.40 25.14
N SER A 404 2.99 17.30 24.78
CA SER A 404 4.05 17.24 23.76
C SER A 404 3.94 16.01 22.85
N PRO A 405 3.09 16.03 21.81
CA PRO A 405 2.17 17.11 21.44
C PRO A 405 0.89 17.09 22.29
N SER A 406 0.31 18.27 22.55
CA SER A 406 -1.07 18.33 23.03
C SER A 406 -2.02 17.96 21.89
N LEU A 407 -2.92 17.02 22.15
CA LEU A 407 -3.85 16.50 21.14
C LEU A 407 -5.19 17.26 21.11
N SER A 408 -5.48 18.06 22.14
CA SER A 408 -6.74 18.80 22.32
C SER A 408 -7.98 17.91 22.10
N LEU A 409 -8.07 16.82 22.87
CA LEU A 409 -9.12 15.82 22.72
C LEU A 409 -10.44 16.31 23.32
N SER A 410 -11.54 16.08 22.60
CA SER A 410 -12.90 16.19 23.14
C SER A 410 -13.67 14.87 22.92
N PRO A 411 -14.40 14.35 23.93
CA PRO A 411 -15.06 13.06 23.81
C PRO A 411 -16.10 12.98 22.68
N LEU A 412 -16.25 11.79 22.13
CA LEU A 412 -17.29 11.40 21.19
C LEU A 412 -18.06 10.19 21.70
N GLU A 413 -19.33 10.11 21.31
CA GLU A 413 -20.13 8.91 21.56
C GLU A 413 -19.58 7.71 20.77
N SER A 414 -19.49 6.58 21.47
CA SER A 414 -19.14 5.27 20.93
C SER A 414 -20.29 4.31 21.21
N PRO A 415 -20.73 3.49 20.24
CA PRO A 415 -21.74 2.46 20.48
C PRO A 415 -21.19 1.25 21.27
N TYR A 416 -19.87 1.17 21.49
CA TYR A 416 -19.20 0.04 22.14
C TYR A 416 -18.50 0.48 23.43
N ALA A 417 -18.74 -0.24 24.52
CA ALA A 417 -18.07 0.01 25.80
C ALA A 417 -16.55 -0.24 25.74
N THR A 418 -16.11 -1.17 24.88
CA THR A 418 -14.70 -1.46 24.63
C THR A 418 -13.99 -0.40 23.78
N VAL A 419 -14.68 0.66 23.34
CA VAL A 419 -14.11 1.74 22.52
C VAL A 419 -14.37 3.12 23.15
N ARG A 420 -13.32 3.90 23.38
CA ARG A 420 -13.40 5.34 23.66
C ARG A 420 -13.09 6.13 22.39
N ALA A 421 -13.93 7.11 22.05
CA ALA A 421 -13.80 7.91 20.83
C ALA A 421 -13.62 9.39 21.17
N TYR A 422 -12.88 10.11 20.33
CA TYR A 422 -12.57 11.53 20.52
C TYR A 422 -12.47 12.28 19.19
N HIS A 423 -12.90 13.54 19.17
CA HIS A 423 -12.38 14.52 18.22
C HIS A 423 -10.96 14.93 18.64
N GLN A 424 -10.06 15.06 17.67
CA GLN A 424 -8.69 15.50 17.90
C GLN A 424 -8.52 16.94 17.39
N GLY A 425 -8.54 17.91 18.30
CA GLY A 425 -8.45 19.34 17.95
C GLY A 425 -7.10 19.73 17.34
N ASN A 426 -6.01 19.07 17.73
CA ASN A 426 -4.72 19.25 17.06
C ASN A 426 -4.62 18.40 15.80
N THR A 427 -4.99 18.96 14.64
CA THR A 427 -5.01 18.25 13.36
C THR A 427 -3.63 17.97 12.76
N THR A 428 -2.53 18.55 13.26
CA THR A 428 -1.17 18.24 12.76
C THR A 428 -0.52 17.06 13.50
N ALA A 429 -1.07 16.64 14.64
CA ALA A 429 -0.60 15.48 15.39
C ALA A 429 -1.01 14.15 14.70
N SER A 430 -0.32 13.79 13.63
CA SER A 430 -0.51 12.51 12.91
C SER A 430 -0.06 11.30 13.75
N ARG A 431 -0.31 10.08 13.25
CA ARG A 431 0.19 8.82 13.83
C ARG A 431 1.68 8.87 14.17
N LYS A 432 2.52 9.48 13.32
CA LYS A 432 3.97 9.67 13.57
C LYS A 432 4.26 10.55 14.79
N LYS A 433 3.40 11.52 15.12
CA LYS A 433 3.53 12.41 16.30
C LYS A 433 2.93 11.79 17.57
N VAL A 434 1.98 10.86 17.45
CA VAL A 434 1.38 10.12 18.58
C VAL A 434 2.16 8.85 18.94
N LEU A 435 2.92 8.27 18.00
CA LEU A 435 3.74 7.09 18.26
C LEU A 435 4.74 7.26 19.44
N PRO A 436 5.46 8.39 19.60
CA PRO A 436 6.33 8.60 20.77
C PRO A 436 5.55 8.66 22.09
N LEU A 437 4.40 9.34 22.11
CA LEU A 437 3.51 9.43 23.27
C LEU A 437 3.10 8.03 23.76
N VAL A 438 2.67 7.15 22.84
CA VAL A 438 2.29 5.77 23.21
C VAL A 438 3.50 4.93 23.63
N ARG A 439 4.70 5.19 23.09
CA ARG A 439 5.94 4.53 23.54
C ARG A 439 6.32 4.93 24.96
N ASP A 440 6.22 6.22 25.29
CA ASP A 440 6.53 6.72 26.63
C ASP A 440 5.45 6.31 27.65
N PHE A 441 4.18 6.18 27.22
CA PHE A 441 3.14 5.52 28.01
C PHE A 441 3.52 4.06 28.34
N LEU A 442 3.93 3.26 27.35
CA LEU A 442 4.29 1.85 27.57
C LEU A 442 5.45 1.71 28.58
N ARG A 443 6.48 2.54 28.45
CA ARG A 443 7.62 2.58 29.40
C ARG A 443 7.20 2.86 30.84
N GLU A 444 6.16 3.67 31.05
CA GLU A 444 5.65 3.96 32.39
C GLU A 444 4.66 2.88 32.86
N TRP A 445 3.85 2.33 31.96
CA TRP A 445 2.98 1.18 32.22
C TRP A 445 3.78 -0.02 32.75
N ASP A 446 4.94 -0.30 32.14
CA ASP A 446 5.81 -1.40 32.54
C ASP A 446 6.41 -1.20 33.95
N ARG A 447 6.67 0.05 34.36
CA ARG A 447 7.16 0.38 35.72
C ARG A 447 6.11 0.25 36.81
N LEU A 448 4.82 0.26 36.46
CA LEU A 448 3.71 0.16 37.43
C LEU A 448 3.35 -1.30 37.76
N ALA A 449 3.73 -2.25 36.91
CA ALA A 449 3.46 -3.68 37.09
C ALA A 449 4.17 -4.38 38.29
N PRO A 450 5.42 -4.05 38.69
CA PRO A 450 6.16 -4.80 39.71
C PRO A 450 5.60 -4.72 41.14
N ALA A 451 4.67 -3.80 41.43
CA ALA A 451 4.16 -3.56 42.78
C ALA A 451 3.13 -4.60 43.27
N ALA A 452 2.58 -5.44 42.38
CA ALA A 452 1.46 -6.33 42.71
C ALA A 452 1.84 -7.80 43.00
N MET A 453 3.12 -8.19 42.90
CA MET A 453 3.59 -9.57 43.11
C MET A 453 4.88 -9.66 43.97
N GLN A 454 4.86 -9.07 45.16
CA GLN A 454 5.77 -9.51 46.24
C GLN A 454 4.95 -10.07 47.41
N PRO A 455 5.19 -11.33 47.85
CA PRO A 455 4.62 -11.82 49.09
C PRO A 455 5.26 -11.11 50.27
N GLU A 456 4.46 -10.61 51.21
CA GLU A 456 4.98 -10.04 52.46
C GLU A 456 5.79 -11.10 53.23
N VAL A 457 7.09 -10.89 53.34
CA VAL A 457 7.93 -11.61 54.30
C VAL A 457 8.14 -10.69 55.50
N THR A 458 7.39 -10.96 56.56
CA THR A 458 7.54 -10.30 57.86
C THR A 458 8.97 -10.48 58.42
N ALA A 459 9.48 -9.42 59.04
CA ALA A 459 10.86 -9.31 59.54
C ALA A 459 11.26 -10.36 60.61
N PRO A 460 12.55 -10.39 61.01
CA PRO A 460 12.86 -9.62 62.22
C PRO A 460 14.14 -8.77 62.14
N CYS A 461 14.26 -7.82 63.07
CA CYS A 461 15.43 -6.97 63.24
C CYS A 461 16.70 -7.78 63.58
N ASP A 462 17.85 -7.30 63.11
CA ASP A 462 18.98 -7.13 64.03
C ASP A 462 19.84 -5.90 63.69
N LYS A 463 20.58 -5.41 64.69
CA LYS A 463 21.40 -4.20 64.65
C LYS A 463 22.86 -4.60 64.43
N THR A 464 23.54 -4.01 63.44
CA THR A 464 24.83 -3.30 63.66
C THR A 464 25.40 -2.72 62.36
N ARG A 465 26.01 -1.53 62.48
CA ARG A 465 26.89 -0.86 61.51
C ARG A 465 28.33 -1.01 62.08
N PRO A 466 29.36 -1.26 61.25
CA PRO A 466 30.15 -0.12 60.76
C PRO A 466 30.49 -0.12 59.25
N GLU A 467 30.90 1.08 58.84
CA GLU A 467 31.28 1.58 57.51
C GLU A 467 32.58 0.99 56.92
N PRO A 468 32.85 1.20 55.62
CA PRO A 468 33.93 0.54 54.89
C PRO A 468 35.25 1.31 54.85
N ARG A 469 36.36 0.56 54.86
CA ARG A 469 37.69 0.88 54.31
C ARG A 469 38.36 -0.46 53.96
N GLY A 470 39.11 -0.62 52.88
CA GLY A 470 39.43 0.29 51.79
C GLY A 470 40.12 -0.50 50.66
N THR A 471 40.40 0.18 49.56
CA THR A 471 41.19 -0.28 48.41
C THR A 471 42.45 -1.07 48.77
N GLU A 472 42.67 -2.21 48.11
CA GLU A 472 43.98 -2.54 47.50
C GLU A 472 43.83 -3.60 46.39
N ALA A 473 44.89 -3.80 45.61
CA ALA A 473 44.79 -4.26 44.21
C ALA A 473 45.51 -5.59 43.92
N CYS A 474 45.55 -5.91 42.61
CA CYS A 474 46.40 -6.92 41.93
C CYS A 474 45.99 -8.40 41.95
N GLU A 475 45.55 -8.82 40.75
CA GLU A 475 46.20 -9.83 39.90
C GLU A 475 46.33 -11.31 40.33
N ARG A 476 45.96 -12.18 39.35
CA ARG A 476 46.35 -13.60 39.16
C ARG A 476 45.72 -14.60 40.17
N GLU A 477 45.47 -15.87 39.83
CA GLU A 477 45.77 -16.61 38.59
C GLU A 477 44.75 -17.73 38.30
N ARG A 478 45.01 -18.46 37.21
CA ARG A 478 44.22 -19.55 36.60
C ARG A 478 43.78 -20.64 37.59
N GLY A 479 42.55 -21.15 37.42
CA GLY A 479 42.09 -22.41 38.03
C GLY A 479 41.05 -23.10 37.15
N ALA A 480 41.33 -24.34 36.70
CA ALA A 480 40.44 -25.09 35.83
C ALA A 480 39.40 -25.89 36.63
N GLY A 481 38.17 -25.98 36.12
CA GLY A 481 37.11 -26.82 36.71
C GLY A 481 35.78 -26.74 35.97
N GLY A 482 35.49 -27.73 35.13
CA GLY A 482 34.11 -28.17 34.92
C GLY A 482 33.74 -29.24 35.98
N PRO A 483 32.58 -29.91 35.88
CA PRO A 483 31.51 -29.74 34.91
C PRO A 483 30.11 -29.62 35.57
N ARG A 484 29.06 -29.36 34.76
CA ARG A 484 27.82 -30.18 34.68
C ARG A 484 26.82 -29.58 33.69
N LYS A 485 26.21 -30.44 32.87
CA LYS A 485 24.98 -30.16 32.12
C LYS A 485 23.79 -30.60 32.98
N ASP A 486 22.69 -29.87 32.90
CA ASP A 486 21.34 -30.38 33.17
C ASP A 486 20.34 -29.74 32.17
N PRO A 487 19.15 -30.32 31.95
CA PRO A 487 18.57 -30.39 30.61
C PRO A 487 17.66 -29.24 30.19
N ALA A 488 17.47 -29.13 28.87
CA ALA A 488 16.62 -28.15 28.22
C ALA A 488 15.13 -28.30 28.57
N LYS A 489 14.43 -27.15 28.64
CA LYS A 489 12.97 -27.02 28.56
C LYS A 489 12.57 -26.61 27.13
N PRO A 490 11.33 -26.90 26.69
CA PRO A 490 10.98 -26.85 25.26
C PRO A 490 10.93 -25.42 24.71
N HIS A 491 11.50 -25.23 23.51
CA HIS A 491 11.34 -24.01 22.71
C HIS A 491 9.85 -23.72 22.46
N ARG A 492 9.45 -22.47 22.71
CA ARG A 492 8.31 -21.87 22.02
C ARG A 492 8.82 -21.27 20.71
N LEU A 493 8.05 -21.36 19.63
CA LEU A 493 8.29 -20.51 18.46
C LEU A 493 7.93 -19.07 18.84
N GLY A 494 8.86 -18.12 18.70
CA GLY A 494 8.65 -16.71 19.04
C GLY A 494 9.89 -15.82 19.10
N ASP A 495 11.08 -16.39 19.34
CA ASP A 495 12.29 -15.61 19.68
C ASP A 495 13.17 -15.21 18.47
N ASP A 496 12.57 -14.71 17.37
CA ASP A 496 13.29 -14.16 16.21
C ASP A 496 13.11 -12.63 16.04
N LEU A 497 12.50 -11.93 17.01
CA LEU A 497 12.26 -10.48 16.98
C LEU A 497 12.64 -9.78 18.30
N ALA A 498 13.76 -10.17 18.90
CA ALA A 498 14.38 -9.45 20.02
C ALA A 498 15.91 -9.66 20.06
N ALA A 499 16.63 -8.96 19.19
CA ALA A 499 18.05 -8.69 19.38
C ALA A 499 18.23 -7.18 19.46
N ASP A 500 18.87 -6.71 20.54
CA ASP A 500 19.40 -5.35 20.60
C ASP A 500 20.42 -5.18 19.48
N ASP A 501 20.26 -4.13 18.67
CA ASP A 501 21.35 -3.62 17.86
C ASP A 501 21.26 -2.09 17.81
N ASP A 502 22.23 -1.44 18.45
CA ASP A 502 22.46 0.01 18.40
C ASP A 502 23.18 0.38 17.09
N THR A 503 22.78 -0.24 15.98
CA THR A 503 23.20 0.14 14.63
C THR A 503 22.27 1.23 14.08
N PRO A 504 22.80 2.13 13.23
CA PRO A 504 21.95 3.09 12.53
C PRO A 504 20.97 2.33 11.64
N LEU A 505 19.68 2.38 12.01
CA LEU A 505 18.58 1.79 11.25
C LEU A 505 18.70 2.18 9.76
N PRO A 506 18.53 1.22 8.81
CA PRO A 506 18.45 1.58 7.40
C PRO A 506 17.29 2.57 7.20
N PRO A 507 17.45 3.59 6.35
CA PRO A 507 16.46 4.63 6.17
C PRO A 507 15.12 4.02 5.74
N THR A 508 14.05 4.35 6.47
CA THR A 508 12.68 3.94 6.12
C THR A 508 12.38 4.28 4.65
N PRO A 509 11.70 3.39 3.91
CA PRO A 509 11.46 3.57 2.47
C PRO A 509 10.96 4.99 2.14
N MET A 510 11.62 5.62 1.16
CA MET A 510 11.58 7.07 0.91
C MET A 510 10.19 7.63 0.55
N ASN A 511 9.20 6.77 0.28
CA ASN A 511 7.80 7.18 0.14
C ASN A 511 7.10 7.57 1.46
N SER A 512 7.84 7.63 2.58
CA SER A 512 7.39 8.27 3.82
C SER A 512 7.99 9.66 4.11
N LEU A 513 8.90 10.17 3.26
CA LEU A 513 9.35 11.57 3.33
C LEU A 513 8.30 12.49 2.69
N VAL A 514 7.33 12.81 3.52
CA VAL A 514 6.79 14.17 3.61
C VAL A 514 6.83 14.51 5.09
N ASP A 515 7.68 15.47 5.49
CA ASP A 515 7.77 15.92 6.89
C ASP A 515 6.48 16.59 7.40
N GLU A 516 5.59 17.02 6.50
CA GLU A 516 4.23 17.53 6.82
C GLU A 516 3.07 16.60 6.35
N CYS A 517 3.27 15.55 5.55
CA CYS A 517 2.21 14.87 4.78
C CYS A 517 1.53 15.80 3.71
N PRO A 518 1.04 15.30 2.55
CA PRO A 518 0.44 16.17 1.51
C PRO A 518 -0.89 16.82 1.92
N LEU A 519 -1.38 16.51 3.13
CA LEU A 519 -2.68 16.91 3.62
C LEU A 519 -2.61 17.95 4.74
N ASP A 520 -1.49 18.18 5.43
CA ASP A 520 -1.47 19.13 6.56
C ASP A 520 -1.73 20.59 6.13
N ARG A 521 -1.77 20.88 4.82
CA ARG A 521 -2.21 22.15 4.22
C ARG A 521 -3.50 22.05 3.36
N GLY A 522 -4.12 20.87 3.28
CA GLY A 522 -5.18 20.53 2.33
C GLY A 522 -4.70 20.44 0.87
N PRO A 523 -5.56 20.05 -0.07
CA PRO A 523 -5.23 20.09 -1.49
C PRO A 523 -4.99 21.55 -1.95
N PRO A 524 -4.09 21.79 -2.93
CA PRO A 524 -3.72 23.14 -3.34
C PRO A 524 -4.94 23.93 -3.85
N GLN A 525 -5.21 25.08 -3.22
CA GLN A 525 -6.30 25.96 -3.63
C GLN A 525 -5.95 26.66 -4.94
N THR A 526 -6.64 26.28 -6.03
CA THR A 526 -6.62 27.01 -7.29
C THR A 526 -7.37 28.34 -7.12
N VAL A 527 -6.64 29.40 -6.75
CA VAL A 527 -7.25 30.73 -6.46
C VAL A 527 -7.68 31.44 -7.75
N GLY A 528 -8.85 31.07 -8.26
CA GLY A 528 -9.61 31.83 -9.25
C GLY A 528 -10.26 33.08 -8.63
N ARG A 529 -9.44 34.05 -8.16
CA ARG A 529 -9.94 35.38 -7.72
C ARG A 529 -9.02 36.53 -8.16
N SER A 530 -9.34 37.10 -9.32
CA SER A 530 -8.80 38.36 -9.82
C SER A 530 -9.07 39.51 -8.82
N ARG A 531 -8.00 40.04 -8.23
CA ARG A 531 -8.09 41.24 -7.36
C ARG A 531 -8.22 42.50 -8.21
N LEU A 532 -9.46 42.96 -8.42
CA LEU A 532 -9.75 44.30 -8.92
C LEU A 532 -9.17 45.37 -7.98
N ARG A 533 -8.02 45.96 -8.34
CA ARG A 533 -7.55 47.21 -7.74
C ARG A 533 -8.20 48.40 -8.45
N LYS A 534 -9.08 49.10 -7.75
CA LYS A 534 -9.57 50.43 -8.15
C LYS A 534 -8.38 51.39 -8.31
N VAL A 535 -8.30 52.05 -9.46
CA VAL A 535 -7.50 53.28 -9.65
C VAL A 535 -8.47 54.38 -10.07
N GLN A 536 -8.50 55.49 -9.33
CA GLN A 536 -9.24 56.69 -9.72
C GLN A 536 -8.33 57.68 -10.48
N PRO A 537 -8.89 58.53 -11.37
CA PRO A 537 -8.13 59.12 -12.48
C PRO A 537 -7.64 60.54 -12.21
N HIS A 538 -6.52 60.93 -12.84
CA HIS A 538 -6.14 62.35 -12.97
C HIS A 538 -5.65 62.75 -14.38
N ARG A 539 -6.52 63.54 -15.03
CA ARG A 539 -6.27 64.70 -15.92
C ARG A 539 -5.40 64.58 -17.20
N ARG A 540 -6.13 64.58 -18.32
CA ARG A 540 -6.08 65.54 -19.47
C ARG A 540 -4.77 65.73 -20.27
N GLY A 541 -4.87 65.52 -21.59
CA GLY A 541 -4.13 66.30 -22.59
C GLY A 541 -4.38 65.90 -24.06
N SER A 542 -4.84 66.84 -24.90
CA SER A 542 -4.83 66.82 -26.40
C SER A 542 -5.63 65.72 -27.15
N LEU A 543 -6.80 66.00 -27.77
CA LEU A 543 -7.02 66.62 -29.10
C LEU A 543 -6.71 65.71 -30.33
N LEU A 544 -7.74 65.13 -30.97
CA LEU A 544 -8.25 65.55 -32.30
C LEU A 544 -9.44 64.70 -32.82
N ARG A 545 -10.12 65.25 -33.84
CA ARG A 545 -11.41 64.88 -34.49
C ARG A 545 -11.39 63.52 -35.22
N GLY A 546 -12.51 62.82 -35.49
CA GLY A 546 -13.91 63.04 -35.08
C GLY A 546 -14.99 62.32 -35.94
N ARG A 547 -16.26 62.44 -35.51
CA ARG A 547 -17.56 62.25 -36.20
C ARG A 547 -17.97 60.89 -36.88
N ARG A 548 -19.02 60.28 -36.27
CA ARG A 548 -20.32 59.80 -36.84
C ARG A 548 -20.30 58.52 -37.71
N THR A 549 -21.30 57.62 -37.72
CA THR A 549 -22.64 57.50 -37.08
C THR A 549 -23.17 56.05 -37.25
N GLY A 550 -24.05 55.54 -36.36
CA GLY A 550 -24.88 54.33 -36.65
C GLY A 550 -25.24 53.48 -35.43
N GLU A 551 -26.54 53.24 -35.21
CA GLU A 551 -27.22 52.48 -34.13
C GLU A 551 -26.77 51.00 -33.99
N GLU A 552 -26.63 50.45 -32.75
CA GLU A 552 -27.57 49.52 -32.04
C GLU A 552 -28.08 48.32 -32.89
N VAL A 553 -28.08 47.04 -32.46
CA VAL A 553 -28.51 46.44 -31.17
C VAL A 553 -27.72 45.13 -30.83
N MET A 554 -27.67 44.77 -29.54
CA MET A 554 -27.04 43.57 -28.94
C MET A 554 -27.51 42.19 -29.45
N LEU A 555 -26.62 41.18 -29.48
CA LEU A 555 -26.45 40.15 -28.41
C LEU A 555 -25.44 39.04 -28.77
N ASP A 556 -24.46 38.83 -27.88
CA ASP A 556 -23.63 37.65 -27.58
C ASP A 556 -23.11 36.73 -28.71
N GLY A 557 -21.85 36.98 -29.11
CA GLY A 557 -21.00 36.01 -29.80
C GLY A 557 -19.57 36.52 -30.08
N LEU A 558 -18.59 36.12 -29.26
CA LEU A 558 -17.13 36.23 -29.49
C LEU A 558 -16.50 35.03 -28.77
N LEU A 559 -15.86 34.03 -29.40
CA LEU A 559 -15.07 33.98 -30.64
C LEU A 559 -13.74 34.75 -30.49
N PHE A 560 -12.65 33.99 -30.36
CA PHE A 560 -11.27 34.44 -30.18
C PHE A 560 -10.62 34.75 -31.52
N GLU A 561 -9.68 35.71 -31.54
CA GLU A 561 -8.71 35.92 -32.62
C GLU A 561 -7.30 36.13 -32.01
N PRO A 562 -6.21 35.91 -32.78
CA PRO A 562 -4.93 35.47 -32.22
C PRO A 562 -3.85 36.55 -32.07
N GLY A 563 -2.91 36.26 -31.15
CA GLY A 563 -1.46 36.51 -31.23
C GLY A 563 -0.91 37.85 -31.72
N GLU A 564 -0.19 38.56 -30.85
CA GLU A 564 0.92 39.42 -31.24
C GLU A 564 2.22 39.01 -30.53
N ILE A 565 3.33 39.25 -31.22
CA ILE A 565 4.70 38.86 -30.87
C ILE A 565 5.44 40.07 -30.33
N LEU A 566 6.07 39.95 -29.15
CA LEU A 566 7.44 40.39 -28.84
C LEU A 566 7.87 39.95 -27.43
#